data_AF-A0A8C1F2Q6-F1
#
_entry.id   AF-A0A8C1F2Q6-F1
#
_cell.length_a   1.000
_cell.length_b   1.000
_cell.length_c   1.000
_cell.angle_alpha   90.00
_cell.angle_beta   90.00
_cell.angle_gamma   90.00
#
_symmetry.space_group_name_H-M   'P 1'
#
loop_
_entity.id
_entity.type
_entity.pdbx_description
1 polymer ?
#
loop_
_entity_poly.entity_id
_entity_poly.type
_entity_poly.pdbx_seq_one_letter_code
_entity_poly.pdbx_strand_id
1 'polypeptide(L)'
;MVMAEGTAVLRRNRPGTKAKDFYNWSDESFEEMDSTLAVQQYIQQNIRSDCSNIEKIMEPPEGQDEGVWKYEHLRQFCLELNGLAVKLQNECHPDTCTQMTATEQWIFLCAAHKTPKECPAIDYTRHTLDGAACLLNSNKYFPSRVSIKESSVAKLGSVCRRIYRIFSHAYFHHRQIFDKYEIQVTSAAPSSGSYPPSSKWDSALGYPPPNTGKPPIPPEHGDDSSVCGSSTPRLTE
;
A
#
# COMPACT_ATOMS: atom_id res chain seq x y z
N MET A 1 -10.81 -47.57 16.17
CA MET A 1 -11.20 -46.16 16.02
C MET A 1 -10.41 -45.60 14.87
N VAL A 2 -11.06 -45.36 13.74
CA VAL A 2 -10.46 -44.65 12.61
C VAL A 2 -10.58 -43.17 12.95
N MET A 3 -9.46 -42.50 13.17
CA MET A 3 -9.42 -41.05 13.36
C MET A 3 -9.89 -40.43 12.05
N ALA A 4 -10.97 -39.65 12.10
CA ALA A 4 -11.42 -38.87 10.96
C ALA A 4 -10.33 -37.86 10.62
N GLU A 5 -9.63 -38.06 9.51
CA GLU A 5 -8.81 -37.02 8.88
C GLU A 5 -9.73 -35.84 8.61
N GLY A 6 -9.56 -34.76 9.40
CA GLY A 6 -10.24 -33.50 9.13
C GLY A 6 -9.92 -33.09 7.71
N THR A 7 -10.95 -32.94 6.87
CA THR A 7 -10.81 -32.49 5.49
C THR A 7 -10.04 -31.18 5.49
N ALA A 8 -8.77 -31.22 5.09
CA ALA A 8 -7.94 -30.03 4.96
C ALA A 8 -8.67 -29.04 4.04
N VAL A 9 -8.98 -27.84 4.55
CA VAL A 9 -9.66 -26.81 3.77
C VAL A 9 -8.69 -26.30 2.71
N LEU A 10 -8.90 -26.70 1.46
CA LEU A 10 -8.06 -26.27 0.36
C LEU A 10 -8.33 -24.79 0.04
N ARG A 11 -7.48 -23.88 0.57
CA ARG A 11 -7.51 -22.43 0.32
C ARG A 11 -7.02 -22.05 -1.09
N ARG A 12 -7.77 -22.46 -2.12
CA ARG A 12 -7.47 -22.14 -3.53
C ARG A 12 -8.74 -21.73 -4.27
N ASN A 13 -8.67 -20.63 -4.99
CA ASN A 13 -9.72 -20.23 -5.92
C ASN A 13 -9.66 -21.16 -7.15
N ARG A 14 -10.76 -21.87 -7.43
CA ARG A 14 -10.85 -22.74 -8.60
C ARG A 14 -10.99 -21.90 -9.88
N PRO A 15 -10.53 -22.40 -11.04
CA PRO A 15 -10.83 -21.75 -12.31
C PRO A 15 -12.34 -21.50 -12.45
N GLY A 16 -12.73 -20.28 -12.83
CA GLY A 16 -14.14 -19.88 -12.95
C GLY A 16 -14.82 -19.48 -11.63
N THR A 17 -14.10 -19.39 -10.50
CA THR A 17 -14.64 -18.85 -9.25
C THR A 17 -15.15 -17.42 -9.48
N LYS A 18 -16.40 -17.15 -9.10
CA LYS A 18 -16.99 -15.81 -9.24
C LYS A 18 -16.32 -14.86 -8.28
N ALA A 19 -16.26 -13.57 -8.62
CA ALA A 19 -15.67 -12.54 -7.77
C ALA A 19 -16.21 -12.56 -6.32
N LYS A 20 -17.51 -12.80 -6.14
CA LYS A 20 -18.16 -12.90 -4.82
C LYS A 20 -17.71 -14.11 -3.97
N ASP A 21 -17.21 -15.16 -4.62
CA ASP A 21 -16.79 -16.40 -3.97
C ASP A 21 -15.24 -16.47 -3.88
N PHE A 22 -14.55 -15.44 -4.37
CA PHE A 22 -13.10 -15.36 -4.43
C PHE A 22 -12.55 -15.05 -3.04
N TYR A 23 -11.58 -15.85 -2.58
CA TYR A 23 -11.01 -15.74 -1.23
C TYR A 23 -12.02 -15.95 -0.08
N ASN A 24 -13.21 -16.51 -0.36
CA ASN A 24 -14.25 -16.77 0.63
C ASN A 24 -14.03 -18.10 1.36
N TRP A 25 -12.87 -18.25 1.99
CA TRP A 25 -12.56 -19.37 2.88
C TRP A 25 -12.82 -18.96 4.32
N SER A 26 -13.01 -19.94 5.22
CA SER A 26 -13.06 -19.65 6.66
C SER A 26 -11.77 -18.97 7.12
N ASP A 27 -11.83 -18.20 8.20
CA ASP A 27 -10.63 -17.63 8.82
C ASP A 27 -9.80 -18.74 9.48
N GLU A 28 -8.49 -18.55 9.53
CA GLU A 28 -7.54 -19.42 10.25
C GLU A 28 -6.72 -18.58 11.24
N SER A 29 -6.32 -19.22 12.35
CA SER A 29 -5.46 -18.58 13.33
C SER A 29 -4.05 -18.42 12.76
N PHE A 30 -3.29 -17.42 13.22
CA PHE A 30 -1.95 -17.19 12.70
C PHE A 30 -1.01 -18.39 12.93
N GLU A 31 -1.18 -19.11 14.04
CA GLU A 31 -0.38 -20.30 14.40
C GLU A 31 -0.58 -21.48 13.45
N GLU A 32 -1.77 -21.59 12.85
CA GLU A 32 -2.12 -22.66 11.91
C GLU A 32 -1.65 -22.35 10.47
N MET A 33 -1.23 -21.11 10.19
CA MET A 33 -0.76 -20.70 8.87
C MET A 33 0.67 -21.19 8.59
N ASP A 34 0.79 -22.42 8.08
CA ASP A 34 2.08 -23.01 7.68
C ASP A 34 2.49 -22.61 6.24
N SER A 35 2.82 -21.34 6.04
CA SER A 35 3.28 -20.83 4.75
C SER A 35 4.30 -19.71 4.88
N THR A 36 5.20 -19.59 3.91
CA THR A 36 6.08 -18.41 3.77
C THR A 36 5.32 -17.11 3.50
N LEU A 37 4.01 -17.21 3.22
CA LEU A 37 3.09 -16.10 3.02
C LEU A 37 2.14 -15.89 4.21
N ALA A 38 2.34 -16.55 5.35
CA ALA A 38 1.44 -16.48 6.52
C ALA A 38 1.13 -15.03 6.93
N VAL A 39 2.15 -14.17 7.03
CA VAL A 39 1.98 -12.76 7.38
C VAL A 39 1.11 -12.03 6.35
N GLN A 40 1.35 -12.24 5.06
CA GLN A 40 0.53 -11.65 4.00
C GLN A 40 -0.92 -12.15 4.09
N GLN A 41 -1.11 -13.45 4.28
CA GLN A 41 -2.42 -14.07 4.39
C GLN A 41 -3.20 -13.51 5.57
N TYR A 42 -2.56 -13.37 6.72
CA TYR A 42 -3.13 -12.82 7.94
C TYR A 42 -3.57 -11.36 7.76
N ILE A 43 -2.72 -10.51 7.18
CA ILE A 43 -3.05 -9.11 6.87
C ILE A 43 -4.28 -9.05 5.95
N GLN A 44 -4.27 -9.82 4.87
CA GLN A 44 -5.38 -9.83 3.91
C GLN A 44 -6.67 -10.42 4.51
N GLN A 45 -6.56 -11.39 5.42
CA GLN A 45 -7.70 -11.93 6.16
C GLN A 45 -8.33 -10.87 7.05
N ASN A 46 -7.52 -10.13 7.83
CA ASN A 46 -8.02 -9.05 8.68
C ASN A 46 -8.67 -7.93 7.87
N ILE A 47 -8.07 -7.53 6.74
CA ILE A 47 -8.64 -6.53 5.83
C ILE A 47 -10.00 -6.99 5.26
N ARG A 48 -10.12 -8.26 4.86
CA ARG A 48 -11.38 -8.81 4.34
C ARG A 48 -12.45 -8.97 5.42
N SER A 49 -12.04 -9.31 6.64
CA SER A 49 -12.91 -9.49 7.80
C SER A 49 -13.55 -8.16 8.19
N ASP A 50 -12.72 -7.13 8.40
CA ASP A 50 -13.18 -5.77 8.69
C ASP A 50 -12.09 -4.75 8.33
N CYS A 51 -12.23 -4.14 7.14
CA CYS A 51 -11.30 -3.12 6.67
C CYS A 51 -11.38 -1.79 7.45
N SER A 52 -12.43 -1.57 8.25
CA SER A 52 -12.57 -0.36 9.07
C SER A 52 -11.83 -0.47 10.41
N ASN A 53 -11.51 -1.69 10.84
CA ASN A 53 -10.79 -1.96 12.08
C ASN A 53 -9.27 -1.85 11.88
N ILE A 54 -8.79 -0.61 11.76
CA ILE A 54 -7.37 -0.29 11.55
C ILE A 54 -6.50 -0.82 12.70
N GLU A 55 -6.98 -0.74 13.95
CA GLU A 55 -6.25 -1.21 15.12
C GLU A 55 -5.90 -2.70 14.97
N LYS A 56 -6.89 -3.53 14.64
CA LYS A 56 -6.68 -4.97 14.42
C LYS A 56 -5.79 -5.28 13.21
N ILE A 57 -5.90 -4.51 12.12
CA ILE A 57 -5.09 -4.73 10.92
C ILE A 57 -3.62 -4.41 11.19
N MET A 58 -3.35 -3.37 11.97
CA MET A 58 -1.98 -2.89 12.23
C MET A 58 -1.29 -3.63 13.37
N GLU A 59 -2.02 -4.33 14.24
CA GLU A 59 -1.49 -5.10 15.35
C GLU A 59 -0.80 -6.39 14.88
N PRO A 60 0.52 -6.54 15.09
CA PRO A 60 1.24 -7.76 14.73
C PRO A 60 0.86 -8.93 15.64
N PRO A 61 0.83 -10.18 15.14
CA PRO A 61 0.73 -11.37 15.98
C PRO A 61 1.86 -11.43 17.02
N GLU A 62 1.60 -12.12 18.14
CA GLU A 62 2.60 -12.28 19.20
C GLU A 62 3.87 -12.96 18.68
N GLY A 63 5.03 -12.39 19.02
CA GLY A 63 6.34 -12.91 18.59
C GLY A 63 6.70 -12.68 17.12
N GLN A 64 5.85 -12.01 16.33
CA GLN A 64 6.14 -11.72 14.93
C GLN A 64 7.23 -10.65 14.78
N ASP A 65 8.19 -10.88 13.87
CA ASP A 65 9.24 -9.91 13.53
C ASP A 65 8.64 -8.64 12.92
N GLU A 66 8.97 -7.48 13.50
CA GLU A 66 8.47 -6.18 13.03
C GLU A 66 8.94 -5.82 11.61
N GLY A 67 10.16 -6.23 11.25
CA GLY A 67 10.72 -5.98 9.93
C GLY A 67 9.89 -6.67 8.84
N VAL A 68 9.56 -7.94 9.05
CA VAL A 68 8.64 -8.73 8.21
C VAL A 68 7.25 -8.08 8.19
N TRP A 69 6.72 -7.69 9.35
CA TRP A 69 5.39 -7.08 9.45
C TRP A 69 5.27 -5.79 8.61
N LYS A 70 6.23 -4.87 8.78
CA LYS A 70 6.32 -3.61 8.02
C LYS A 70 6.50 -3.86 6.52
N TYR A 71 7.32 -4.85 6.16
CA TYR A 71 7.59 -5.21 4.78
C TYR A 71 6.34 -5.75 4.07
N GLU A 72 5.61 -6.69 4.68
CA GLU A 72 4.40 -7.26 4.08
C GLU A 72 3.23 -6.26 4.06
N HIS A 73 3.10 -5.39 5.06
CA HIS A 73 2.17 -4.24 5.00
C HIS A 73 2.46 -3.33 3.82
N LEU A 74 3.72 -2.98 3.61
CA LEU A 74 4.09 -2.12 2.49
C LEU A 74 3.80 -2.78 1.14
N ARG A 75 4.00 -4.09 1.03
CA ARG A 75 3.59 -4.85 -0.14
C ARG A 75 2.08 -4.82 -0.35
N GLN A 76 1.31 -4.98 0.72
CA GLN A 76 -0.15 -4.89 0.66
C GLN A 76 -0.61 -3.50 0.22
N PHE A 77 -0.01 -2.42 0.72
CA PHE A 77 -0.31 -1.07 0.27
C PHE A 77 -0.02 -0.87 -1.22
N CYS A 78 1.14 -1.33 -1.71
CA CYS A 78 1.46 -1.27 -3.13
C CYS A 78 0.45 -2.05 -3.98
N LEU A 79 0.00 -3.20 -3.50
CA LEU A 79 -0.98 -4.03 -4.20
C LEU A 79 -2.32 -3.31 -4.35
N GLU A 80 -2.86 -2.76 -3.26
CA GLU A 80 -4.10 -1.99 -3.29
C GLU A 80 -3.94 -0.70 -4.12
N LEU A 81 -2.83 0.02 -3.97
CA LEU A 81 -2.61 1.28 -4.66
C LEU A 81 -2.59 1.14 -6.20
N ASN A 82 -2.25 -0.03 -6.73
CA ASN A 82 -2.38 -0.30 -8.16
C ASN A 82 -3.83 -0.13 -8.65
N GLY A 83 -4.82 -0.50 -7.84
CA GLY A 83 -6.24 -0.30 -8.16
C GLY A 83 -6.60 1.18 -8.32
N LEU A 84 -6.10 2.04 -7.42
CA LEU A 84 -6.26 3.49 -7.51
C LEU A 84 -5.53 4.05 -8.74
N ALA A 85 -4.30 3.60 -9.01
CA ALA A 85 -3.51 4.05 -10.15
C ALA A 85 -4.20 3.75 -11.49
N VAL A 86 -4.85 2.59 -11.63
CA VAL A 86 -5.65 2.26 -12.82
C VAL A 86 -6.83 3.21 -12.99
N LYS A 87 -7.50 3.61 -11.91
CA LYS A 87 -8.58 4.60 -11.99
C LYS A 87 -8.05 5.99 -12.38
N LEU A 88 -6.94 6.41 -11.77
CA LEU A 88 -6.28 7.67 -12.09
C LEU A 88 -5.84 7.73 -13.55
N GLN A 89 -5.38 6.62 -14.14
CA GLN A 89 -4.94 6.59 -15.54
C GLN A 89 -6.00 7.07 -16.55
N ASN A 90 -7.29 6.99 -16.20
CA ASN A 90 -8.37 7.42 -17.09
C ASN A 90 -8.66 8.93 -17.06
N GLU A 91 -8.22 9.66 -16.02
CA GLU A 91 -8.55 11.09 -15.85
C GLU A 91 -7.33 11.98 -15.51
N CYS A 92 -6.27 11.41 -14.94
CA CYS A 92 -5.02 12.10 -14.64
C CYS A 92 -4.16 12.14 -15.89
N HIS A 93 -4.21 13.26 -16.60
CA HIS A 93 -3.48 13.45 -17.85
C HIS A 93 -2.26 14.36 -17.67
N PRO A 94 -1.21 14.20 -18.49
CA PRO A 94 -0.03 15.07 -18.44
C PRO A 94 -0.35 16.55 -18.67
N ASP A 95 -1.41 16.86 -19.40
CA ASP A 95 -1.80 18.24 -19.70
C ASP A 95 -2.48 18.94 -18.51
N THR A 96 -3.19 18.18 -17.66
CA THR A 96 -3.89 18.70 -16.47
C THR A 96 -3.01 18.64 -15.23
N CYS A 97 -2.26 17.55 -15.08
CA CYS A 97 -1.42 17.26 -13.92
C CYS A 97 0.04 17.15 -14.39
N THR A 98 0.57 18.27 -14.88
CA THR A 98 1.91 18.40 -15.47
C THR A 98 3.04 18.09 -14.49
N GLN A 99 2.78 18.23 -13.19
CA GLN A 99 3.73 17.99 -12.10
C GLN A 99 3.05 17.19 -10.97
N MET A 100 3.84 16.41 -10.22
CA MET A 100 3.36 15.72 -9.03
C MET A 100 3.30 16.68 -7.83
N THR A 101 2.11 17.17 -7.53
CA THR A 101 1.82 18.06 -6.41
C THR A 101 0.64 17.53 -5.59
N ALA A 102 0.57 17.95 -4.33
CA ALA A 102 -0.61 17.77 -3.48
C ALA A 102 -1.25 19.12 -3.11
N THR A 103 -0.45 20.17 -3.01
CA THR A 103 -0.87 21.56 -2.82
C THR A 103 0.02 22.45 -3.70
N GLU A 104 -0.34 23.72 -3.85
CA GLU A 104 0.42 24.68 -4.67
C GLU A 104 1.81 25.03 -4.09
N GLN A 105 2.09 24.63 -2.84
CA GLN A 105 3.30 25.06 -2.13
C GLN A 105 4.54 24.23 -2.47
N TRP A 106 4.38 22.95 -2.83
CA TRP A 106 5.50 22.03 -2.97
C TRP A 106 5.32 21.07 -4.15
N ILE A 107 6.41 20.91 -4.91
CA ILE A 107 6.49 19.96 -6.02
C ILE A 107 7.30 18.75 -5.58
N PHE A 108 6.76 17.55 -5.83
CA PHE A 108 7.45 16.30 -5.55
C PHE A 108 8.30 15.88 -6.76
N LEU A 109 9.62 15.91 -6.59
CA LEU A 109 10.55 15.42 -7.61
C LEU A 109 10.58 13.88 -7.68
N CYS A 110 10.66 13.35 -8.90
CA CYS A 110 10.69 11.93 -9.17
C CYS A 110 12.10 11.36 -9.06
N ALA A 111 12.27 10.36 -8.19
CA ALA A 111 13.54 9.70 -7.90
C ALA A 111 13.90 8.55 -8.88
N ALA A 112 13.04 8.25 -9.86
CA ALA A 112 13.34 7.23 -10.87
C ALA A 112 14.41 7.65 -11.89
N HIS A 113 14.81 8.92 -11.85
CA HIS A 113 15.80 9.51 -12.74
C HIS A 113 17.13 9.69 -12.02
N LYS A 114 18.25 9.68 -12.79
CA LYS A 114 19.61 9.88 -12.26
C LYS A 114 19.72 11.16 -11.41
N THR A 115 19.08 12.22 -11.89
CA THR A 115 18.90 13.47 -11.16
C THR A 115 17.39 13.63 -10.95
N PRO A 116 16.93 13.80 -9.69
CA PRO A 116 15.51 14.01 -9.42
C PRO A 116 14.96 15.15 -10.28
N LYS A 117 13.86 14.87 -10.98
CA LYS A 117 13.23 15.84 -11.87
C LYS A 117 11.72 15.80 -11.74
N GLU A 118 11.08 16.84 -12.25
CA GLU A 118 9.63 16.91 -12.35
C GLU A 118 9.10 15.88 -13.35
N CYS A 119 7.95 15.30 -13.02
CA CYS A 119 7.21 14.40 -13.88
C CYS A 119 5.73 14.75 -13.76
N PRO A 120 4.96 14.56 -14.84
CA PRO A 120 3.50 14.49 -14.74
C PRO A 120 3.06 13.55 -13.62
N ALA A 121 1.99 13.88 -12.93
CA ALA A 121 1.57 13.13 -11.73
C ALA A 121 1.28 11.65 -12.04
N ILE A 122 0.71 11.36 -13.21
CA ILE A 122 0.47 9.97 -13.65
C ILE A 122 1.77 9.20 -13.89
N ASP A 123 2.78 9.85 -14.48
CA ASP A 123 4.08 9.21 -14.73
C ASP A 123 4.87 9.04 -13.44
N TYR A 124 4.80 10.02 -12.53
CA TYR A 124 5.35 9.88 -11.19
C TYR A 124 4.73 8.68 -10.46
N THR A 125 3.41 8.51 -10.56
CA THR A 125 2.67 7.40 -9.93
C THR A 125 3.17 6.06 -10.46
N ARG A 126 3.27 5.91 -11.79
CA ARG A 126 3.83 4.72 -12.45
C ARG A 126 5.26 4.43 -12.01
N HIS A 127 6.15 5.42 -12.14
CA HIS A 127 7.56 5.30 -11.73
C HIS A 127 7.73 4.89 -10.26
N THR A 128 6.86 5.41 -9.39
CA THR A 128 6.90 5.09 -7.95
C THR A 128 6.45 3.67 -7.68
N LEU A 129 5.34 3.24 -8.27
CA LEU A 129 4.80 1.88 -8.11
C LEU A 129 5.73 0.83 -8.72
N ASP A 130 6.27 1.09 -9.92
CA ASP A 130 7.25 0.22 -10.57
C ASP A 130 8.54 0.13 -9.75
N GLY A 131 9.02 1.27 -9.24
CA GLY A 131 10.20 1.32 -8.37
C GLY A 131 9.98 0.58 -7.05
N ALA A 132 8.80 0.71 -6.44
CA ALA A 132 8.43 -0.03 -5.24
C ALA A 132 8.36 -1.54 -5.51
N ALA A 133 7.72 -1.95 -6.59
CA ALA A 133 7.65 -3.35 -7.01
C ALA A 133 9.05 -3.93 -7.26
N CYS A 134 9.91 -3.21 -8.00
CA CYS A 134 11.29 -3.63 -8.24
C CYS A 134 12.08 -3.80 -6.94
N LEU A 135 11.97 -2.84 -6.02
CA LEU A 135 12.70 -2.86 -4.75
C LEU A 135 12.20 -3.99 -3.84
N LEU A 136 10.89 -4.07 -3.61
CA LEU A 136 10.29 -5.03 -2.67
C LEU A 136 10.42 -6.48 -3.16
N ASN A 137 10.49 -6.72 -4.48
CA ASN A 137 10.73 -8.05 -5.05
C ASN A 137 12.22 -8.35 -5.32
N SER A 138 13.14 -7.46 -4.93
CA SER A 138 14.57 -7.65 -5.20
C SER A 138 15.23 -8.60 -4.21
N ASN A 139 15.71 -9.76 -4.68
CA ASN A 139 16.51 -10.69 -3.87
C ASN A 139 17.82 -10.07 -3.32
N LYS A 140 18.28 -8.94 -3.89
CA LYS A 140 19.46 -8.22 -3.39
C LYS A 140 19.19 -7.54 -2.04
N TYR A 141 17.99 -6.97 -1.89
CA TYR A 141 17.61 -6.20 -0.71
C TYR A 141 16.70 -7.00 0.22
N PHE A 142 15.80 -7.81 -0.32
CA PHE A 142 14.88 -8.66 0.41
C PHE A 142 15.04 -10.13 -0.05
N PRO A 143 16.13 -10.81 0.35
CA PRO A 143 16.41 -12.20 -0.06
C PRO A 143 15.46 -13.22 0.57
N SER A 144 14.75 -12.85 1.64
CA SER A 144 13.77 -13.68 2.34
C SER A 144 12.53 -12.84 2.65
N ARG A 145 11.37 -13.50 2.70
CA ARG A 145 10.10 -12.90 3.16
C ARG A 145 9.81 -13.16 4.63
N VAL A 146 10.48 -14.14 5.23
CA VAL A 146 10.28 -14.54 6.64
C VAL A 146 11.36 -13.98 7.57
N SER A 147 12.39 -13.34 7.02
CA SER A 147 13.45 -12.70 7.79
C SER A 147 13.97 -11.48 7.02
N ILE A 148 13.77 -10.29 7.61
CA ILE A 148 14.17 -9.02 6.99
C ILE A 148 15.38 -8.47 7.73
N LYS A 149 16.42 -8.10 6.98
CA LYS A 149 17.61 -7.45 7.55
C LYS A 149 17.27 -6.02 7.96
N GLU A 150 17.77 -5.57 9.11
CA GLU A 150 17.57 -4.20 9.60
C GLU A 150 17.97 -3.12 8.58
N SER A 151 19.09 -3.33 7.87
CA SER A 151 19.55 -2.43 6.80
C SER A 151 18.56 -2.29 5.63
N SER A 152 17.64 -3.24 5.48
CA SER A 152 16.60 -3.24 4.45
C SER A 152 15.31 -2.59 4.95
N VAL A 153 15.03 -2.65 6.26
CA VAL A 153 13.92 -1.94 6.91
C VAL A 153 14.03 -0.43 6.69
N ALA A 154 15.25 0.12 6.77
CA ALA A 154 15.51 1.54 6.48
C ALA A 154 15.02 1.99 5.09
N LYS A 155 14.94 1.08 4.11
CA LYS A 155 14.48 1.38 2.75
C LYS A 155 12.96 1.49 2.65
N LEU A 156 12.22 0.85 3.55
CA LEU A 156 10.75 0.83 3.53
C LEU A 156 10.19 2.25 3.71
N GLY A 157 10.76 3.04 4.63
CA GLY A 157 10.31 4.40 4.91
C GLY A 157 10.34 5.32 3.68
N SER A 158 11.37 5.20 2.82
CA SER A 158 11.46 5.96 1.57
C SER A 158 10.34 5.61 0.59
N VAL A 159 9.92 4.35 0.54
CA VAL A 159 8.81 3.91 -0.31
C VAL A 159 7.48 4.41 0.26
N CYS A 160 7.25 4.26 1.57
CA CYS A 160 6.04 4.76 2.24
C CYS A 160 5.82 6.26 1.99
N ARG A 161 6.86 7.08 2.15
CA ARG A 161 6.78 8.53 1.88
C ARG A 161 6.39 8.86 0.45
N ARG A 162 6.85 8.06 -0.53
CA ARG A 162 6.53 8.26 -1.95
C ARG A 162 5.10 7.81 -2.29
N ILE A 163 4.67 6.69 -1.72
CA ILE A 163 3.28 6.21 -1.81
C ILE A 163 2.31 7.25 -1.26
N TYR A 164 2.62 7.83 -0.10
CA TYR A 164 1.81 8.88 0.50
C TYR A 164 1.56 10.06 -0.46
N ARG A 165 2.55 10.45 -1.28
CA ARG A 165 2.39 11.53 -2.26
C ARG A 165 1.33 11.21 -3.33
N ILE A 166 1.22 9.95 -3.73
CA ILE A 166 0.19 9.48 -4.67
C ILE A 166 -1.19 9.63 -4.04
N PHE A 167 -1.35 9.18 -2.79
CA PHE A 167 -2.60 9.34 -2.04
C PHE A 167 -2.99 10.81 -1.90
N SER A 168 -2.06 11.67 -1.48
CA SER A 168 -2.32 13.10 -1.34
C SER A 168 -2.69 13.75 -2.67
N HIS A 169 -2.01 13.40 -3.76
CA HIS A 169 -2.37 13.89 -5.09
C HIS A 169 -3.79 13.48 -5.49
N ALA A 170 -4.13 12.20 -5.32
CA ALA A 170 -5.47 11.69 -5.62
C ALA A 170 -6.55 12.40 -4.77
N TYR A 171 -6.27 12.64 -3.49
CA TYR A 171 -7.18 13.30 -2.57
C TYR A 171 -7.45 14.76 -2.96
N PHE A 172 -6.41 15.55 -3.24
CA PHE A 172 -6.54 16.99 -3.50
C PHE A 172 -6.93 17.32 -4.94
N HIS A 173 -6.47 16.56 -5.93
CA HIS A 173 -6.69 16.86 -7.36
C HIS A 173 -7.73 15.96 -8.03
N HIS A 174 -7.95 14.74 -7.53
CA HIS A 174 -8.86 13.75 -8.11
C HIS A 174 -9.86 13.22 -7.07
N ARG A 175 -10.46 14.14 -6.29
CA ARG A 175 -11.27 13.80 -5.12
C ARG A 175 -12.39 12.80 -5.40
N GLN A 176 -13.08 12.95 -6.53
CA GLN A 176 -14.16 12.04 -6.92
C GLN A 176 -13.67 10.61 -7.18
N ILE A 177 -12.46 10.45 -7.75
CA ILE A 177 -11.85 9.13 -7.95
C ILE A 177 -11.48 8.54 -6.59
N PHE A 178 -10.86 9.34 -5.73
CA PHE A 178 -10.45 8.93 -4.38
C PHE A 178 -11.66 8.42 -3.58
N ASP A 179 -12.72 9.21 -3.47
CA ASP A 179 -13.92 8.83 -2.69
C ASP A 179 -14.59 7.57 -3.27
N LYS A 180 -14.70 7.47 -4.61
CA LYS A 180 -15.24 6.27 -5.27
C LYS A 180 -14.39 5.03 -5.01
N TYR A 181 -13.06 5.19 -4.96
CA TYR A 181 -12.14 4.10 -4.69
C TYR A 181 -12.28 3.62 -3.24
N GLU A 182 -12.26 4.52 -2.27
CA GLU A 182 -12.43 4.20 -0.84
C GLU A 182 -13.74 3.45 -0.58
N ILE A 183 -14.86 3.93 -1.14
CA ILE A 183 -16.15 3.25 -1.00
C ILE A 183 -16.12 1.86 -1.61
N GLN A 184 -15.45 1.66 -2.75
CA GLN A 184 -15.35 0.36 -3.41
C GLN A 184 -14.50 -0.62 -2.61
N VAL A 185 -13.36 -0.18 -2.08
CA VAL A 185 -12.49 -1.00 -1.23
C VAL A 185 -13.24 -1.44 0.02
N THR A 186 -13.96 -0.53 0.67
CA THR A 186 -14.69 -0.85 1.90
C THR A 186 -15.99 -1.63 1.65
N SER A 187 -16.64 -1.50 0.48
CA SER A 187 -17.83 -2.30 0.11
C SER A 187 -17.53 -3.67 -0.49
N ALA A 188 -16.28 -3.97 -0.84
CA ALA A 188 -15.84 -5.30 -1.27
C ALA A 188 -15.68 -6.30 -0.11
N ALA A 189 -15.74 -5.84 1.15
CA ALA A 189 -15.84 -6.69 2.32
C ALA A 189 -17.30 -7.19 2.50
N PRO A 190 -17.54 -8.48 2.83
CA PRO A 190 -18.90 -8.99 2.95
C PRO A 190 -19.62 -8.40 4.16
N SER A 191 -20.51 -7.44 3.88
CA SER A 191 -21.71 -7.04 4.62
C SER A 191 -21.69 -7.17 6.16
N SER A 192 -21.38 -6.09 6.86
CA SER A 192 -22.27 -5.52 7.90
C SER A 192 -21.77 -4.15 8.36
N GLY A 193 -22.67 -3.18 8.49
CA GLY A 193 -22.41 -1.96 9.25
C GLY A 193 -22.25 -0.68 8.42
N SER A 194 -23.33 0.10 8.38
CA SER A 194 -23.42 1.52 8.07
C SER A 194 -22.15 2.36 8.33
N TYR A 195 -21.64 3.01 7.29
CA TYR A 195 -20.59 4.02 7.40
C TYR A 195 -21.01 5.21 8.26
N PRO A 196 -20.11 5.79 9.07
CA PRO A 196 -20.22 7.18 9.43
C PRO A 196 -19.81 8.08 8.24
N PRO A 197 -20.46 9.24 8.06
CA PRO A 197 -20.13 10.19 6.99
C PRO A 197 -18.67 10.68 7.08
N SER A 198 -18.11 11.08 5.94
CA SER A 198 -16.72 11.53 5.74
C SER A 198 -16.19 12.52 6.79
N SER A 199 -17.09 13.26 7.44
CA SER A 199 -16.81 14.21 8.52
C SER A 199 -16.13 13.60 9.76
N LYS A 200 -16.23 12.28 10.00
CA LYS A 200 -15.55 11.64 11.14
C LYS A 200 -14.05 11.46 10.91
N TRP A 201 -13.61 11.27 9.66
CA TRP A 201 -12.20 11.17 9.31
C TRP A 201 -11.47 12.52 9.40
N ASP A 202 -12.17 13.60 9.05
CA ASP A 202 -11.64 14.97 9.17
C ASP A 202 -11.22 15.27 10.62
N SER A 203 -11.99 14.78 11.60
CA SER A 203 -11.70 14.97 13.03
C SER A 203 -10.64 14.00 13.56
N ALA A 204 -10.63 12.73 13.13
CA ALA A 204 -9.70 11.71 13.63
C ALA A 204 -8.26 11.89 13.12
N LEU A 205 -8.10 12.47 11.93
CA LEU A 205 -6.79 12.71 11.30
C LEU A 205 -6.31 14.16 11.44
N GLY A 206 -7.02 14.98 12.22
CA GLY A 206 -6.67 16.39 12.44
C GLY A 206 -6.70 17.23 11.17
N TYR A 207 -7.50 16.86 10.17
CA TYR A 207 -7.66 17.66 8.96
C TYR A 207 -8.49 18.90 9.28
N PRO A 208 -7.95 20.10 9.01
CA PRO A 208 -8.74 21.29 9.22
C PRO A 208 -9.80 21.38 8.11
N PRO A 209 -11.01 21.90 8.41
CA PRO A 209 -12.14 21.85 7.48
C PRO A 209 -11.80 22.51 6.14
N PRO A 210 -12.52 22.16 5.04
CA PRO A 210 -12.15 22.54 3.67
C PRO A 210 -11.93 24.04 3.40
N ASN A 211 -12.32 24.91 4.33
CA ASN A 211 -12.30 26.36 4.19
C ASN A 211 -11.22 27.07 5.03
N THR A 212 -10.28 26.36 5.67
CA THR A 212 -9.29 27.00 6.55
C THR A 212 -7.95 27.34 5.91
N GLY A 213 -7.70 26.98 4.64
CA GLY A 213 -6.49 27.39 3.92
C GLY A 213 -5.14 27.02 4.59
N LYS A 214 -5.17 26.19 5.65
CA LYS A 214 -3.99 25.76 6.39
C LYS A 214 -3.68 24.31 6.00
N PRO A 215 -2.48 24.03 5.45
CA PRO A 215 -2.08 22.68 5.10
C PRO A 215 -1.85 21.82 6.36
N PRO A 216 -1.97 20.48 6.26
CA PRO A 216 -1.44 19.58 7.28
C PRO A 216 0.08 19.81 7.39
N ILE A 217 0.58 19.94 8.62
CA ILE A 217 2.00 20.16 8.89
C ILE A 217 2.76 18.87 8.50
N PRO A 218 3.70 18.92 7.54
CA PRO A 218 4.56 17.76 7.26
C PRO A 218 5.41 17.44 8.48
N PRO A 219 5.71 16.16 8.78
CA PRO A 219 6.80 15.84 9.69
C PRO A 219 8.10 16.46 9.14
N GLU A 220 8.86 17.09 10.02
CA GLU A 220 10.03 17.91 9.69
C GLU A 220 10.99 17.24 8.71
N HIS A 221 11.50 18.03 7.77
CA HIS A 221 12.51 17.64 6.80
C HIS A 221 13.79 17.15 7.50
N GLY A 222 13.96 15.83 7.59
CA GLY A 222 15.29 15.23 7.68
C GLY A 222 15.95 15.27 6.30
N ASP A 223 17.10 15.93 6.20
CA ASP A 223 17.97 15.99 5.02
C ASP A 223 18.20 14.60 4.40
N ASP A 224 17.56 14.30 3.27
CA ASP A 224 17.75 13.07 2.47
C ASP A 224 18.80 13.31 1.35
N SER A 225 19.83 14.10 1.63
CA SER A 225 20.95 14.39 0.73
C SER A 225 22.15 13.48 1.01
N SER A 226 21.95 12.15 1.14
CA SER A 226 23.10 11.24 1.34
C SER A 226 22.89 9.75 1.03
N VAL A 227 22.21 9.34 -0.06
CA VAL A 227 22.41 7.96 -0.58
C VAL A 227 22.33 7.89 -2.11
N CYS A 228 23.30 8.53 -2.78
CA CYS A 228 23.64 8.16 -4.16
C CYS A 228 24.87 7.24 -4.12
N GLY A 229 24.63 5.94 -3.98
CA GLY A 229 25.63 4.88 -4.03
C GLY A 229 25.38 4.00 -5.25
N SER A 230 26.08 4.30 -6.33
CA SER A 230 26.14 3.55 -7.58
C SER A 230 26.46 2.06 -7.36
N SER A 231 25.69 1.16 -7.96
CA SER A 231 26.16 -0.16 -8.43
C SER A 231 25.05 -0.93 -9.15
N THR A 232 24.90 -0.65 -10.44
CA THR A 232 24.35 -1.58 -11.44
C THR A 232 25.48 -2.48 -11.94
N PRO A 233 25.38 -3.82 -11.86
CA PRO A 233 26.22 -4.70 -12.64
C PRO A 233 25.77 -4.62 -14.10
N ARG A 234 26.74 -4.35 -14.96
CA ARG A 234 26.68 -4.39 -16.42
C ARG A 234 26.47 -5.85 -16.84
N LEU A 235 25.37 -6.17 -17.52
CA LEU A 235 25.26 -7.41 -18.31
C LEU A 235 25.63 -7.04 -19.74
N THR A 236 26.77 -7.56 -20.17
CA THR A 236 27.20 -7.71 -21.56
C THR A 236 26.35 -8.79 -22.21
N GLU A 237 25.71 -8.50 -23.33
CA GLU A 237 26.08 -8.90 -24.69
C GLU A 237 25.30 -8.06 -25.70
#